data_AF-A0A445BDK4-F1
#
_entry.id   AF-A0A445BDK4-F1
#
_cell.length_a   1.000
_cell.length_b   1.000
_cell.length_c   1.000
_cell.angle_alpha   90.00
_cell.angle_beta   90.00
_cell.angle_gamma   90.00
#
_symmetry.space_group_name_H-M   'P 1'
#
loop_
_entity.id
_entity.type
_entity.pdbx_description
1 polymer ?
#
loop_
_entity_poly.entity_id
_entity_poly.type
_entity_poly.pdbx_seq_one_letter_code
_entity_poly.pdbx_strand_id
1 'polypeptide(L)'
;MMMTTTTKTLKGASKMRGLSLLLGLCNFFILLIGAYLIFQIHSLCRPRFLPPFAIVSVAALLRLLLMLRTALAQQVAAQFILNSPSDASTDSLLRLHRREKYKKWLWWSRCTSVFTVIQFVCAGYLLIKSPAYLSTDSACPLAMEWKSQLWKQRLLSFFMIMVSFVAVLQCFAGSDVLRWRSFYESQDDAWKCHYREVFDNGIRETLCCLGRVKYLSALEEDEVYSVARLLGDLVAYRATGTGHMELLAGLTLLQSQENSSESYEDAIEPPEAKMREAAALHKFAEAAYTGPLLDLGRNPFLFPCAWLYRQGILSPWSRNSRPVLEGDNWWRGHAAAFLKYVNLPPEVLRQGRVSQFKCQAAYFIVVLHHLRTVVITIRGTETPEDLITDGLCKECTLSTKDLAGLTNCSHIPSNIKKIVTSSFPHHAHSGIVEAARELFMQIEGNADIHGTESYGLLSQLLGVGCECYGYNIRIVGHSLGGAIAALLGLQV
;
A
#
# COMPACT_ATOMS: atom_id res chain seq x y z
N MET A 1 -53.93 10.51 19.68
CA MET A 1 -52.75 9.79 20.21
C MET A 1 -52.81 8.34 19.74
N MET A 2 -52.38 8.05 18.50
CA MET A 2 -52.06 6.72 17.94
C MET A 2 -52.03 6.85 16.40
N MET A 3 -50.95 7.40 15.84
CA MET A 3 -50.56 7.22 14.42
C MET A 3 -49.19 7.86 14.10
N THR A 4 -48.20 7.74 15.00
CA THR A 4 -46.86 8.33 14.79
C THR A 4 -45.69 7.40 15.10
N THR A 5 -45.95 6.09 15.21
CA THR A 5 -44.91 5.07 15.49
C THR A 5 -44.52 4.22 14.28
N THR A 6 -45.36 4.13 13.24
CA THR A 6 -45.10 3.29 12.04
C THR A 6 -44.27 3.98 10.95
N THR A 7 -44.14 5.32 10.95
CA THR A 7 -43.37 6.06 9.93
C THR A 7 -41.88 6.23 10.25
N LYS A 8 -41.45 6.01 11.51
CA LYS A 8 -40.03 6.07 11.90
C LYS A 8 -39.25 4.80 11.53
N THR A 9 -39.90 3.64 11.46
CA THR A 9 -39.25 2.36 11.12
C THR A 9 -38.93 2.24 9.63
N LEU A 10 -39.77 2.80 8.74
CA LEU A 10 -39.50 2.81 7.29
C LEU A 10 -38.36 3.74 6.85
N LYS A 11 -38.08 4.83 7.59
CA LYS A 11 -36.95 5.73 7.29
C LYS A 11 -35.57 5.12 7.59
N GLY A 12 -35.50 4.08 8.42
CA GLY A 12 -34.25 3.35 8.69
C GLY A 12 -33.87 2.38 7.57
N ALA A 13 -34.86 1.74 6.95
CA ALA A 13 -34.64 0.75 5.89
C ALA A 13 -34.07 1.35 4.59
N SER A 14 -34.42 2.59 4.24
CA SER A 14 -33.89 3.28 3.06
C SER A 14 -32.39 3.60 3.17
N LYS A 15 -31.85 3.67 4.38
CA LYS A 15 -30.43 3.93 4.68
C LYS A 15 -29.58 2.66 4.65
N MET A 16 -30.18 1.50 4.81
CA MET A 16 -29.47 0.21 4.75
C MET A 16 -29.21 -0.20 3.31
N ARG A 17 -28.09 -0.88 3.05
CA ARG A 17 -27.89 -1.51 1.74
C ARG A 17 -28.89 -2.65 1.61
N GLY A 18 -29.62 -2.72 0.49
CA GLY A 18 -30.59 -3.78 0.22
C GLY A 18 -30.00 -5.18 0.37
N LEU A 19 -28.75 -5.35 -0.03
CA LEU A 19 -28.00 -6.60 0.15
C LEU A 19 -27.75 -6.95 1.62
N SER A 20 -27.48 -5.96 2.48
CA SER A 20 -27.30 -6.14 3.92
C SER A 20 -28.62 -6.44 4.63
N LEU A 21 -29.74 -5.87 4.16
CA LEU A 21 -31.09 -6.23 4.62
C LEU A 21 -31.42 -7.69 4.28
N LEU A 22 -31.20 -8.10 3.03
CA LEU A 22 -31.41 -9.48 2.59
C LEU A 22 -30.56 -10.46 3.40
N LEU A 23 -29.29 -10.12 3.63
CA LEU A 23 -28.36 -10.93 4.42
C LEU A 23 -28.83 -11.07 5.88
N GLY A 24 -29.31 -9.99 6.48
CA GLY A 24 -29.88 -10.00 7.83
C GLY A 24 -31.13 -10.88 7.93
N LEU A 25 -32.06 -10.75 6.98
CA LEU A 25 -33.27 -11.59 6.92
C LEU A 25 -32.90 -13.08 6.78
N CYS A 26 -31.96 -13.40 5.90
CA CYS A 26 -31.53 -14.79 5.69
C CYS A 26 -30.88 -15.38 6.95
N ASN A 27 -30.02 -14.62 7.66
CA ASN A 27 -29.43 -15.07 8.93
C ASN A 27 -30.49 -15.25 10.03
N PHE A 28 -31.52 -14.40 10.05
CA PHE A 28 -32.64 -14.55 10.97
C PHE A 28 -33.46 -15.81 10.69
N PHE A 29 -33.74 -16.14 9.42
CA PHE A 29 -34.41 -17.39 9.05
C PHE A 29 -33.56 -18.63 9.40
N ILE A 30 -32.24 -18.58 9.16
CA ILE A 30 -31.32 -19.66 9.58
C ILE A 30 -31.38 -19.87 11.10
N LEU A 31 -31.43 -18.78 11.88
CA LEU A 31 -31.57 -18.88 13.33
C LEU A 31 -32.89 -19.56 13.75
N LEU A 32 -34.02 -19.13 13.19
CA LEU A 32 -35.34 -19.69 13.52
C LEU A 32 -35.46 -21.16 13.13
N ILE A 33 -35.06 -21.52 11.90
CA ILE A 33 -35.14 -22.89 11.40
C ILE A 33 -34.14 -23.77 12.16
N GLY A 34 -32.94 -23.28 12.43
CA GLY A 34 -31.94 -24.00 13.20
C GLY A 34 -32.39 -24.25 14.64
N ALA A 35 -32.98 -23.26 15.32
CA ALA A 35 -33.55 -23.45 16.67
C ALA A 35 -34.66 -24.49 16.70
N TYR A 36 -35.54 -24.49 15.69
CA TYR A 36 -36.57 -25.52 15.54
C TYR A 36 -35.98 -26.91 15.31
N LEU A 37 -34.96 -27.04 14.44
CA LEU A 37 -34.27 -28.31 14.20
C LEU A 37 -33.54 -28.82 15.46
N ILE A 38 -32.90 -27.94 16.23
CA ILE A 38 -32.26 -28.26 17.52
C ILE A 38 -33.29 -28.80 18.51
N PHE A 39 -34.45 -28.15 18.63
CA PHE A 39 -35.53 -28.59 19.52
C PHE A 39 -36.05 -29.99 19.14
N GLN A 40 -36.25 -30.25 17.84
CA GLN A 40 -36.70 -31.55 17.34
C GLN A 40 -35.63 -32.65 17.52
N ILE A 41 -34.35 -32.34 17.30
CA ILE A 41 -33.25 -33.30 17.49
C ILE A 41 -33.08 -33.65 18.97
N HIS A 42 -33.23 -32.67 19.86
CA HIS A 42 -33.12 -32.88 21.31
C HIS A 42 -34.21 -33.80 21.86
N SER A 43 -35.43 -33.73 21.31
CA SER A 43 -36.55 -34.57 21.74
C SER A 43 -36.56 -35.97 21.12
N LEU A 44 -36.00 -36.15 19.92
CA LEU A 44 -36.19 -37.38 19.12
C LEU A 44 -34.91 -38.18 18.82
N CYS A 45 -33.72 -37.58 18.89
CA CYS A 45 -32.49 -38.19 18.40
C CYS A 45 -31.33 -38.15 19.44
N ARG A 46 -30.28 -38.96 19.21
CA ARG A 46 -29.06 -38.93 20.06
C ARG A 46 -28.33 -37.58 19.96
N PRO A 47 -27.67 -37.12 21.05
CA PRO A 47 -27.03 -35.79 21.12
C PRO A 47 -25.88 -35.58 20.12
N ARG A 48 -25.37 -36.65 19.49
CA ARG A 48 -24.31 -36.60 18.47
C ARG A 48 -24.67 -35.76 17.24
N PHE A 49 -25.95 -35.56 16.94
CA PHE A 49 -26.40 -34.81 15.77
C PHE A 49 -26.69 -33.33 16.03
N LEU A 50 -26.68 -32.90 17.29
CA LEU A 50 -26.94 -31.52 17.72
C LEU A 50 -25.86 -30.48 17.33
N PRO A 51 -24.54 -30.78 17.43
CA PRO A 51 -23.51 -29.75 17.35
C PRO A 51 -23.48 -28.91 16.06
N PRO A 52 -23.62 -29.46 14.84
CA PRO A 52 -23.55 -28.65 13.62
C PRO A 52 -24.67 -27.61 13.52
N PHE A 53 -25.89 -27.99 13.89
CA PHE A 53 -27.03 -27.07 13.89
C PHE A 53 -26.86 -25.99 14.95
N ALA A 54 -26.40 -26.36 16.15
CA ALA A 54 -26.10 -25.41 17.22
C ALA A 54 -25.01 -24.40 16.80
N ILE A 55 -23.90 -24.87 16.22
CA ILE A 55 -22.80 -24.01 15.75
C ILE A 55 -23.30 -23.03 14.69
N VAL A 56 -24.08 -23.48 13.71
CA VAL A 56 -24.57 -22.63 12.62
C VAL A 56 -25.62 -21.63 13.11
N SER A 57 -26.52 -22.03 14.01
CA SER A 57 -27.46 -21.11 14.65
C SER A 57 -26.77 -20.05 15.50
N VAL A 58 -25.77 -20.43 16.30
CA VAL A 58 -24.97 -19.48 17.09
C VAL A 58 -24.20 -18.53 16.18
N ALA A 59 -23.58 -19.04 15.10
CA ALA A 59 -22.88 -18.20 14.13
C ALA A 59 -23.83 -17.19 13.44
N ALA A 60 -25.05 -17.61 13.09
CA ALA A 60 -26.08 -16.72 12.52
C ALA A 60 -26.54 -15.64 13.52
N LEU A 61 -26.71 -15.99 14.80
CA LEU A 61 -27.05 -15.02 15.85
C LEU A 61 -25.92 -14.00 16.06
N LEU A 62 -24.68 -14.48 16.19
CA LEU A 62 -23.50 -13.62 16.33
C LEU A 62 -23.35 -12.70 15.11
N ARG A 63 -23.64 -13.21 13.90
CA ARG A 63 -23.64 -12.40 12.68
C ARG A 63 -24.64 -11.24 12.76
N LEU A 64 -25.87 -11.48 13.21
CA LEU A 64 -26.88 -10.42 13.37
C LEU A 64 -26.44 -9.35 14.36
N LEU A 65 -25.87 -9.79 15.51
CA LEU A 65 -25.35 -8.87 16.52
C LEU A 65 -24.19 -8.01 15.98
N LEU A 66 -23.26 -8.62 15.25
CA LEU A 66 -22.13 -7.92 14.62
C LEU A 66 -22.59 -6.93 13.55
N MET A 67 -23.59 -7.29 12.72
CA MET A 67 -24.17 -6.39 11.74
C MET A 67 -24.82 -5.17 12.42
N LEU A 68 -25.54 -5.38 13.53
CA LEU A 68 -26.13 -4.29 14.31
C LEU A 68 -25.06 -3.38 14.93
N ARG A 69 -24.02 -3.96 15.56
CA ARG A 69 -22.91 -3.20 16.16
C ARG A 69 -22.14 -2.40 15.11
N THR A 70 -21.88 -3.01 13.94
CA THR A 70 -21.21 -2.34 12.82
C THR A 70 -22.05 -1.18 12.29
N ALA A 71 -23.37 -1.36 12.14
CA ALA A 71 -24.28 -0.29 11.71
C ALA A 71 -24.30 0.90 12.69
N LEU A 72 -24.37 0.62 14.01
CA LEU A 72 -24.33 1.67 15.03
C LEU A 72 -22.99 2.41 15.02
N ALA A 73 -21.87 1.70 14.93
CA ALA A 73 -20.55 2.32 14.86
C ALA A 73 -20.38 3.15 13.58
N GLN A 74 -20.86 2.65 12.44
CA GLN A 74 -20.86 3.35 11.16
C GLN A 74 -21.67 4.65 11.23
N GLN A 75 -22.86 4.60 11.83
CA GLN A 75 -23.70 5.78 12.02
C GLN A 75 -23.02 6.85 12.89
N VAL A 76 -22.41 6.44 14.00
CA VAL A 76 -21.70 7.37 14.91
C VAL A 76 -20.51 8.02 14.20
N ALA A 77 -19.73 7.26 13.42
CA ALA A 77 -18.63 7.79 12.63
C ALA A 77 -19.12 8.77 11.56
N ALA A 78 -20.21 8.43 10.85
CA ALA A 78 -20.79 9.29 9.82
C ALA A 78 -21.32 10.61 10.38
N GLN A 79 -22.09 10.56 11.48
CA GLN A 79 -22.63 11.75 12.13
C GLN A 79 -21.54 12.65 12.69
N PHE A 80 -20.45 12.07 13.19
CA PHE A 80 -19.34 12.86 13.71
C PHE A 80 -18.61 13.62 12.60
N ILE A 81 -18.45 13.02 11.41
CA ILE A 81 -17.86 13.69 10.25
C ILE A 81 -18.75 14.87 9.79
N LEU A 82 -20.07 14.68 9.73
CA LEU A 82 -21.01 15.73 9.34
C LEU A 82 -21.08 16.90 10.32
N ASN A 83 -20.99 16.61 11.61
CA ASN A 83 -21.09 17.62 12.67
C ASN A 83 -19.74 18.27 13.01
N SER A 84 -18.64 17.82 12.41
CA SER A 84 -17.33 18.43 12.59
C SER A 84 -17.19 19.62 11.65
N PRO A 85 -16.80 20.81 12.14
CA PRO A 85 -16.55 21.94 11.25
C PRO A 85 -15.39 21.63 10.29
N SER A 86 -15.45 22.16 9.07
CA SER A 86 -14.43 22.01 8.02
C SER A 86 -13.03 22.44 8.48
N ASP A 87 -12.96 23.41 9.40
CA ASP A 87 -11.73 23.93 9.99
C ASP A 87 -11.20 23.07 11.16
N ALA A 88 -11.88 21.99 11.54
CA ALA A 88 -11.42 21.05 12.58
C ALA A 88 -10.17 20.23 12.17
N SER A 89 -9.56 20.53 11.03
CA SER A 89 -8.30 19.94 10.59
C SER A 89 -7.09 20.46 11.38
N THR A 90 -7.18 21.66 11.99
CA THR A 90 -6.14 22.24 12.84
C THR A 90 -6.24 21.81 14.31
N ASP A 91 -7.43 21.46 14.81
CA ASP A 91 -7.57 21.00 16.20
C ASP A 91 -7.21 19.51 16.35
N SER A 92 -6.07 19.25 17.01
CA SER A 92 -5.55 17.90 17.28
C SER A 92 -6.52 17.03 18.10
N LEU A 93 -7.32 17.64 18.99
CA LEU A 93 -8.20 16.90 19.90
C LEU A 93 -9.47 16.40 19.21
N LEU A 94 -10.06 17.23 18.34
CA LEU A 94 -11.18 16.85 17.47
C LEU A 94 -10.79 15.73 16.49
N ARG A 95 -9.57 15.78 15.96
CA ARG A 95 -9.01 14.71 15.09
C ARG A 95 -8.87 13.39 15.83
N LEU A 96 -8.36 13.41 17.07
CA LEU A 96 -8.23 12.20 17.89
C LEU A 96 -9.59 11.52 18.12
N HIS A 97 -10.60 12.29 18.50
CA HIS A 97 -11.95 11.78 18.70
C HIS A 97 -12.57 11.22 17.42
N ARG A 98 -12.27 11.83 16.26
CA ARG A 98 -12.67 11.32 14.94
C ARG A 98 -12.07 9.95 14.70
N ARG A 99 -10.75 9.86 14.88
CA ARG A 99 -9.96 8.66 14.64
C ARG A 99 -10.38 7.50 15.54
N GLU A 100 -10.66 7.75 16.81
CA GLU A 100 -11.17 6.72 17.73
C GLU A 100 -12.52 6.15 17.30
N LYS A 101 -13.45 7.01 16.89
CA LYS A 101 -14.78 6.59 16.40
C LYS A 101 -14.65 5.79 15.10
N TYR A 102 -13.75 6.20 14.22
CA TYR A 102 -13.49 5.52 12.95
C TYR A 102 -12.82 4.16 13.17
N LYS A 103 -11.80 4.07 14.04
CA LYS A 103 -11.16 2.81 14.46
C LYS A 103 -12.17 1.85 15.06
N LYS A 104 -13.09 2.32 15.90
CA LYS A 104 -14.15 1.49 16.47
C LYS A 104 -15.04 0.89 15.37
N TRP A 105 -15.42 1.67 14.37
CA TRP A 105 -16.17 1.17 13.21
C TRP A 105 -15.37 0.13 12.40
N LEU A 106 -14.12 0.43 12.06
CA LEU A 106 -13.23 -0.50 11.35
C LEU A 106 -13.06 -1.81 12.11
N TRP A 107 -12.87 -1.76 13.42
CA TRP A 107 -12.73 -2.95 14.26
C TRP A 107 -13.97 -3.87 14.19
N TRP A 108 -15.18 -3.31 14.28
CA TRP A 108 -16.42 -4.08 14.12
C TRP A 108 -16.60 -4.63 12.70
N SER A 109 -16.20 -3.85 11.68
CA SER A 109 -16.18 -4.28 10.27
C SER A 109 -15.22 -5.47 10.03
N ARG A 110 -14.04 -5.47 10.67
CA ARG A 110 -13.09 -6.59 10.63
C ARG A 110 -13.62 -7.82 11.37
N CYS A 111 -14.18 -7.64 12.57
CA CYS A 111 -14.85 -8.74 13.29
C CYS A 111 -15.95 -9.38 12.45
N THR A 112 -16.75 -8.56 11.78
CA THR A 112 -17.78 -8.98 10.84
C THR A 112 -17.18 -9.82 9.69
N SER A 113 -16.03 -9.41 9.14
CA SER A 113 -15.33 -10.15 8.08
C SER A 113 -14.79 -11.50 8.56
N VAL A 114 -14.23 -11.60 9.77
CA VAL A 114 -13.76 -12.87 10.36
C VAL A 114 -14.93 -13.84 10.54
N PHE A 115 -16.07 -13.35 11.04
CA PHE A 115 -17.26 -14.19 11.21
C PHE A 115 -17.87 -14.63 9.88
N THR A 116 -17.73 -13.85 8.81
CA THR A 116 -18.07 -14.29 7.44
C THR A 116 -17.28 -15.55 7.06
N VAL A 117 -15.97 -15.57 7.32
CA VAL A 117 -15.12 -16.74 7.04
C VAL A 117 -15.55 -17.93 7.88
N ILE A 118 -15.84 -17.72 9.17
CA ILE A 118 -16.36 -18.79 10.05
C ILE A 118 -17.67 -19.37 9.51
N GLN A 119 -18.60 -18.51 9.05
CA GLN A 119 -19.87 -18.97 8.48
C GLN A 119 -19.66 -19.77 7.18
N PHE A 120 -18.70 -19.37 6.35
CA PHE A 120 -18.32 -20.12 5.15
C PHE A 120 -17.76 -21.51 5.49
N VAL A 121 -16.87 -21.60 6.49
CA VAL A 121 -16.34 -22.88 6.99
C VAL A 121 -17.45 -23.74 7.59
N CYS A 122 -18.37 -23.16 8.35
CA CYS A 122 -19.52 -23.87 8.92
C CYS A 122 -20.46 -24.41 7.83
N ALA A 123 -20.71 -23.65 6.77
CA ALA A 123 -21.48 -24.09 5.61
C ALA A 123 -20.81 -25.28 4.91
N GLY A 124 -19.49 -25.19 4.66
CA GLY A 124 -18.71 -26.29 4.09
C GLY A 124 -18.73 -27.55 4.96
N TYR A 125 -18.56 -27.40 6.28
CA TYR A 125 -18.64 -28.51 7.22
C TYR A 125 -20.01 -29.20 7.21
N LEU A 126 -21.09 -28.41 7.20
CA LEU A 126 -22.45 -28.94 7.08
C LEU A 126 -22.64 -29.71 5.77
N LEU A 127 -22.20 -29.17 4.62
CA LEU A 127 -22.31 -29.84 3.32
C LEU A 127 -21.59 -31.19 3.30
N ILE A 128 -20.38 -31.26 3.86
CA ILE A 128 -19.60 -32.52 3.95
C ILE A 128 -20.32 -33.56 4.80
N LYS A 129 -20.99 -33.15 5.88
CA LYS A 129 -21.73 -34.06 6.76
C LYS A 129 -23.16 -34.35 6.28
N SER A 130 -23.68 -33.60 5.31
CA SER A 130 -25.06 -33.73 4.79
C SER A 130 -25.45 -35.13 4.32
N PRO A 131 -24.59 -35.96 3.70
CA PRO A 131 -24.98 -37.31 3.28
C PRO A 131 -25.32 -38.20 4.48
N ALA A 132 -24.62 -38.04 5.61
CA ALA A 132 -24.87 -38.80 6.83
C ALA A 132 -26.19 -38.42 7.50
N TYR A 133 -26.64 -37.18 7.32
CA TYR A 133 -27.93 -36.68 7.84
C TYR A 133 -29.11 -37.00 6.93
N LEU A 134 -28.88 -37.16 5.64
CA LEU A 134 -29.91 -37.48 4.63
C LEU A 134 -30.07 -38.99 4.40
N SER A 135 -29.10 -39.81 4.84
CA SER A 135 -29.15 -41.27 4.73
C SER A 135 -30.07 -41.87 5.80
N THR A 136 -31.01 -42.71 5.36
CA THR A 136 -32.01 -43.41 6.18
C THR A 136 -31.45 -44.45 7.16
N ASP A 137 -30.17 -44.82 7.03
CA ASP A 137 -29.56 -45.95 7.73
C ASP A 137 -28.89 -45.60 9.08
N SER A 138 -28.75 -44.31 9.39
CA SER A 138 -28.17 -43.88 10.67
C SER A 138 -29.27 -43.54 11.66
N ALA A 139 -29.12 -43.97 12.91
CA ALA A 139 -30.13 -44.01 13.95
C ALA A 139 -30.67 -42.64 14.47
N CYS A 140 -30.93 -41.64 13.61
CA CYS A 140 -32.14 -40.78 13.59
C CYS A 140 -32.03 -39.50 12.70
N PRO A 141 -32.83 -39.39 11.62
CA PRO A 141 -33.07 -38.15 10.87
C PRO A 141 -34.50 -37.55 11.04
N LEU A 142 -35.02 -37.55 12.28
CA LEU A 142 -36.41 -37.23 12.73
C LEU A 142 -37.40 -38.41 12.62
N ALA A 143 -37.51 -39.18 13.71
CA ALA A 143 -38.22 -40.45 13.76
C ALA A 143 -39.74 -40.41 13.43
N MET A 144 -40.07 -41.20 12.40
CA MET A 144 -41.25 -42.04 12.11
C MET A 144 -42.67 -41.45 12.25
N GLU A 145 -43.07 -40.69 11.22
CA GLU A 145 -44.44 -40.63 10.68
C GLU A 145 -44.37 -40.17 9.21
N TRP A 146 -44.86 -40.98 8.26
CA TRP A 146 -44.54 -40.86 6.82
C TRP A 146 -44.91 -39.50 6.18
N LYS A 147 -46.00 -38.85 6.64
CA LYS A 147 -46.39 -37.49 6.20
C LYS A 147 -45.56 -36.38 6.86
N SER A 148 -45.09 -36.55 8.10
CA SER A 148 -44.25 -35.56 8.78
C SER A 148 -42.80 -35.60 8.27
N GLN A 149 -42.34 -36.78 7.83
CA GLN A 149 -40.98 -37.01 7.36
C GLN A 149 -40.62 -36.20 6.10
N LEU A 150 -41.53 -36.12 5.12
CA LEU A 150 -41.28 -35.35 3.88
C LEU A 150 -41.11 -33.85 4.16
N TRP A 151 -41.93 -33.30 5.06
CA TRP A 151 -41.83 -31.89 5.48
C TRP A 151 -40.55 -31.59 6.23
N LYS A 152 -40.15 -32.48 7.16
CA LYS A 152 -38.91 -32.37 7.93
C LYS A 152 -37.66 -32.47 7.06
N GLN A 153 -37.67 -33.37 6.07
CA GLN A 153 -36.57 -33.54 5.12
C GLN A 153 -36.48 -32.35 4.15
N ARG A 154 -37.61 -31.82 3.66
CA ARG A 154 -37.66 -30.57 2.88
C ARG A 154 -37.15 -29.37 3.69
N LEU A 155 -37.49 -29.28 4.96
CA LEU A 155 -37.03 -28.21 5.86
C LEU A 155 -35.52 -28.29 6.09
N LEU A 156 -34.97 -29.49 6.28
CA LEU A 156 -33.53 -29.71 6.40
C LEU A 156 -32.79 -29.33 5.11
N SER A 157 -33.28 -29.76 3.95
CA SER A 157 -32.70 -29.38 2.65
C SER A 157 -32.77 -27.87 2.43
N PHE A 158 -33.89 -27.23 2.77
CA PHE A 158 -34.04 -25.78 2.69
C PHE A 158 -33.05 -25.04 3.61
N PHE A 159 -32.85 -25.53 4.84
CA PHE A 159 -31.85 -24.98 5.77
C PHE A 159 -30.44 -25.04 5.18
N MET A 160 -30.05 -26.18 4.60
CA MET A 160 -28.74 -26.37 3.97
C MET A 160 -28.53 -25.46 2.76
N ILE A 161 -29.55 -25.31 1.92
CA ILE A 161 -29.54 -24.39 0.77
C ILE A 161 -29.40 -22.95 1.27
N MET A 162 -30.15 -22.56 2.30
CA MET A 162 -30.10 -21.21 2.88
C MET A 162 -28.74 -20.87 3.47
N VAL A 163 -28.11 -21.80 4.21
CA VAL A 163 -26.77 -21.60 4.76
C VAL A 163 -25.74 -21.42 3.64
N SER A 164 -25.83 -22.23 2.58
CA SER A 164 -24.95 -22.13 1.40
C SER A 164 -25.19 -20.84 0.62
N PHE A 165 -26.45 -20.44 0.44
CA PHE A 165 -26.84 -19.19 -0.21
C PHE A 165 -26.31 -17.97 0.55
N VAL A 166 -26.41 -17.96 1.88
CA VAL A 166 -25.84 -16.90 2.72
C VAL A 166 -24.33 -16.82 2.58
N ALA A 167 -23.62 -17.95 2.54
CA ALA A 167 -22.18 -17.98 2.35
C ALA A 167 -21.76 -17.35 1.01
N VAL A 168 -22.49 -17.62 -0.08
CA VAL A 168 -22.25 -17.00 -1.39
C VAL A 168 -22.63 -15.52 -1.40
N LEU A 169 -23.78 -15.17 -0.82
CA LEU A 169 -24.26 -13.78 -0.76
C LEU A 169 -23.27 -12.87 -0.02
N GLN A 170 -22.57 -13.41 0.98
CA GLN A 170 -21.55 -12.71 1.75
C GLN A 170 -20.31 -12.33 0.94
N CYS A 171 -19.97 -13.09 -0.12
CA CYS A 171 -18.87 -12.72 -1.02
C CYS A 171 -19.15 -11.42 -1.78
N PHE A 172 -20.43 -11.08 -1.97
CA PHE A 172 -20.87 -9.86 -2.64
C PHE A 172 -21.26 -8.75 -1.65
N ALA A 173 -21.67 -9.13 -0.44
CA ALA A 173 -22.03 -8.22 0.63
C ALA A 173 -20.77 -7.73 1.34
N GLY A 174 -20.13 -6.68 0.80
CA GLY A 174 -19.03 -5.99 1.47
C GLY A 174 -19.37 -5.59 2.92
N SER A 175 -18.35 -5.20 3.69
CA SER A 175 -18.45 -5.00 5.15
C SER A 175 -19.48 -3.98 5.63
N ASP A 176 -19.84 -3.03 4.77
CA ASP A 176 -20.66 -1.88 5.13
C ASP A 176 -22.14 -2.23 5.19
N VAL A 177 -22.79 -1.89 6.30
CA VAL A 177 -24.20 -2.19 6.55
C VAL A 177 -25.09 -1.05 6.06
N LEU A 178 -24.66 0.19 6.31
CA LEU A 178 -25.37 1.40 5.89
C LEU A 178 -24.75 1.99 4.62
N ARG A 179 -25.56 2.71 3.84
CA ARG A 179 -25.09 3.45 2.67
C ARG A 179 -24.45 4.75 3.14
N TRP A 180 -23.14 4.93 2.94
CA TRP A 180 -22.45 6.20 3.20
C TRP A 180 -23.11 7.39 2.46
N ARG A 181 -23.55 7.19 1.22
CA ARG A 181 -24.35 8.17 0.45
C ARG A 181 -25.66 8.61 1.13
N SER A 182 -26.23 7.80 2.02
CA SER A 182 -27.44 8.20 2.77
C SER A 182 -27.15 9.12 3.96
N PHE A 183 -25.87 9.30 4.31
CA PHE A 183 -25.43 10.23 5.34
C PHE A 183 -24.79 11.49 4.76
N TYR A 184 -23.89 11.32 3.80
CA TYR A 184 -23.09 12.43 3.27
C TYR A 184 -23.77 13.18 2.11
N GLU A 185 -24.84 12.63 1.53
CA GLU A 185 -25.52 13.20 0.37
C GLU A 185 -24.51 13.65 -0.71
N SER A 186 -24.68 14.82 -1.31
CA SER A 186 -23.74 15.46 -2.25
C SER A 186 -22.78 16.45 -1.56
N GLN A 187 -22.50 16.29 -0.26
CA GLN A 187 -21.54 17.15 0.45
C GLN A 187 -20.10 16.66 0.21
N ASP A 188 -19.36 17.38 -0.63
CA ASP A 188 -18.00 17.01 -1.02
C ASP A 188 -17.02 16.97 0.16
N ASP A 189 -17.16 17.87 1.13
CA ASP A 189 -16.27 17.94 2.29
C ASP A 189 -16.42 16.74 3.24
N ALA A 190 -17.64 16.21 3.36
CA ALA A 190 -17.89 15.00 4.14
C ALA A 190 -17.25 13.76 3.48
N TRP A 191 -17.29 13.68 2.15
CA TRP A 191 -16.62 12.63 1.38
C TRP A 191 -15.10 12.72 1.44
N LYS A 192 -14.53 13.92 1.31
CA LYS A 192 -13.09 14.17 1.52
C LYS A 192 -12.69 13.69 2.91
N CYS A 193 -13.34 14.17 3.96
CA CYS A 193 -13.05 13.77 5.33
C CYS A 193 -13.15 12.25 5.54
N HIS A 194 -14.17 11.61 4.95
CA HIS A 194 -14.32 10.16 5.01
C HIS A 194 -13.13 9.43 4.37
N TYR A 195 -12.76 9.76 3.13
CA TYR A 195 -11.66 9.07 2.45
C TYR A 195 -10.30 9.33 3.08
N ARG A 196 -10.08 10.54 3.61
CA ARG A 196 -8.86 10.85 4.39
C ARG A 196 -8.72 9.91 5.59
N GLU A 197 -9.79 9.67 6.34
CA GLU A 197 -9.77 8.72 7.46
C GLU A 197 -9.61 7.26 7.02
N VAL A 198 -10.20 6.86 5.87
CA VAL A 198 -9.97 5.52 5.29
C VAL A 198 -8.49 5.32 5.00
N PHE A 199 -7.88 6.26 4.28
CA PHE A 199 -6.48 6.15 3.87
C PHE A 199 -5.53 6.27 5.04
N ASP A 200 -5.75 7.19 5.99
CA ASP A 200 -4.90 7.35 7.17
C ASP A 200 -4.86 6.05 7.99
N ASN A 201 -6.03 5.51 8.34
CA ASN A 201 -6.07 4.29 9.12
C ASN A 201 -5.56 3.08 8.33
N GLY A 202 -5.86 2.99 7.02
CA GLY A 202 -5.41 1.90 6.16
C GLY A 202 -3.89 1.86 5.95
N ILE A 203 -3.25 3.02 5.69
CA ILE A 203 -1.81 3.13 5.50
C ILE A 203 -1.09 2.79 6.82
N ARG A 204 -1.55 3.33 7.95
CA ARG A 204 -0.93 3.04 9.27
C ARG A 204 -1.06 1.59 9.67
N GLU A 205 -2.20 0.95 9.39
CA GLU A 205 -2.41 -0.47 9.67
C GLU A 205 -1.50 -1.33 8.77
N THR A 206 -1.37 -0.96 7.49
CA THR A 206 -0.45 -1.63 6.55
C THR A 206 1.00 -1.50 7.00
N LEU A 207 1.44 -0.29 7.38
CA LEU A 207 2.77 -0.04 7.93
C LEU A 207 3.00 -0.82 9.23
N CYS A 208 2.01 -0.91 10.12
CA CYS A 208 2.08 -1.73 11.32
C CYS A 208 2.31 -3.21 11.00
N CYS A 209 1.55 -3.76 10.04
CA CYS A 209 1.73 -5.15 9.57
C CYS A 209 3.10 -5.40 8.93
N LEU A 210 3.74 -4.37 8.37
CA LEU A 210 5.10 -4.41 7.84
C LEU A 210 6.19 -4.17 8.92
N GLY A 211 5.81 -4.15 10.21
CA GLY A 211 6.73 -4.00 11.34
C GLY A 211 7.01 -2.55 11.74
N ARG A 212 6.32 -1.56 11.15
CA ARG A 212 6.53 -0.12 11.36
C ARG A 212 5.53 0.47 12.34
N VAL A 213 5.47 -0.12 13.55
CA VAL A 213 4.50 0.20 14.60
C VAL A 213 4.53 1.67 15.05
N LYS A 214 5.65 2.38 14.86
CA LYS A 214 5.81 3.81 15.19
C LYS A 214 4.75 4.71 14.56
N TYR A 215 4.25 4.36 13.37
CA TYR A 215 3.22 5.13 12.67
C TYR A 215 1.80 4.89 13.21
N LEU A 216 1.59 3.88 14.06
CA LEU A 216 0.29 3.63 14.66
C LEU A 216 -0.06 4.69 15.73
N SER A 217 0.94 5.15 16.48
CA SER A 217 0.81 6.09 17.61
C SER A 217 1.20 7.53 17.27
N ALA A 218 1.65 7.83 16.06
CA ALA A 218 1.98 9.20 15.66
C ALA A 218 0.74 10.11 15.72
N LEU A 219 0.92 11.28 16.37
CA LEU A 219 -0.12 12.26 16.70
C LEU A 219 0.03 13.58 15.91
N GLU A 220 1.24 13.90 15.47
CA GLU A 220 1.53 15.13 14.73
C GLU A 220 1.12 15.01 13.25
N GLU A 221 1.12 16.13 12.52
CA GLU A 221 1.03 16.12 11.06
C GLU A 221 2.20 15.33 10.50
N ASP A 222 1.97 14.04 10.35
CA ASP A 222 2.96 13.14 9.85
C ASP A 222 2.76 12.94 8.35
N GLU A 223 3.80 12.36 7.81
CA GLU A 223 3.92 11.86 6.47
C GLU A 223 2.65 11.09 6.03
N VAL A 224 2.16 10.18 6.87
CA VAL A 224 0.99 9.33 6.56
C VAL A 224 -0.29 10.14 6.44
N TYR A 225 -0.53 11.06 7.37
CA TYR A 225 -1.71 11.93 7.35
C TYR A 225 -1.74 12.79 6.07
N SER A 226 -0.57 13.27 5.65
CA SER A 226 -0.45 14.15 4.49
C SER A 226 -0.72 13.40 3.17
N VAL A 227 -0.28 12.15 3.07
CA VAL A 227 -0.63 11.27 1.93
C VAL A 227 -2.09 10.86 1.95
N ALA A 228 -2.61 10.52 3.13
CA ALA A 228 -4.02 10.22 3.30
C ALA A 228 -4.91 11.42 2.90
N ARG A 229 -4.45 12.64 3.19
CA ARG A 229 -5.06 13.89 2.72
C ARG A 229 -5.09 13.96 1.20
N LEU A 230 -3.95 13.79 0.54
CA LEU A 230 -3.83 13.81 -0.93
C LEU A 230 -4.71 12.74 -1.60
N LEU A 231 -4.62 11.48 -1.15
CA LEU A 231 -5.40 10.36 -1.68
C LEU A 231 -6.91 10.57 -1.45
N GLY A 232 -7.28 11.07 -0.26
CA GLY A 232 -8.66 11.38 0.06
C GLY A 232 -9.24 12.46 -0.84
N ASP A 233 -8.45 13.50 -1.11
CA ASP A 233 -8.83 14.59 -2.01
C ASP A 233 -8.95 14.09 -3.46
N LEU A 234 -8.01 13.25 -3.92
CA LEU A 234 -8.05 12.64 -5.26
C LEU A 234 -9.29 11.74 -5.47
N VAL A 235 -9.65 10.92 -4.48
CA VAL A 235 -10.82 10.02 -4.59
C VAL A 235 -12.13 10.79 -4.47
N ALA A 236 -12.21 11.79 -3.59
CA ALA A 236 -13.37 12.66 -3.52
C ALA A 236 -13.57 13.43 -4.84
N TYR A 237 -12.48 13.93 -5.40
CA TYR A 237 -12.46 14.59 -6.71
C TYR A 237 -12.86 13.68 -7.87
N ARG A 238 -12.51 12.39 -7.81
CA ARG A 238 -13.03 11.40 -8.76
C ARG A 238 -14.54 11.18 -8.58
N ALA A 239 -15.01 11.21 -7.34
CA ALA A 239 -16.41 10.94 -7.00
C ALA A 239 -17.36 12.09 -7.38
N THR A 240 -16.87 13.32 -7.51
CA THR A 240 -17.62 14.50 -7.99
C THR A 240 -17.93 14.46 -9.50
N GLY A 241 -17.43 13.46 -10.23
CA GLY A 241 -17.73 13.29 -11.66
C GLY A 241 -16.99 14.26 -12.57
N THR A 242 -16.17 15.14 -12.01
CA THR A 242 -15.11 15.90 -12.70
C THR A 242 -14.12 14.89 -13.24
N GLY A 243 -14.24 14.59 -14.54
CA GLY A 243 -13.56 13.48 -15.18
C GLY A 243 -12.03 13.58 -15.09
N HIS A 244 -11.35 12.49 -15.49
CA HIS A 244 -9.89 12.45 -15.69
C HIS A 244 -9.33 13.70 -16.39
N MET A 245 -10.15 14.35 -17.23
CA MET A 245 -9.87 15.56 -17.97
C MET A 245 -9.51 16.77 -17.12
N GLU A 246 -9.94 16.90 -15.86
CA GLU A 246 -9.57 18.07 -15.06
C GLU A 246 -8.33 17.84 -14.17
N LEU A 247 -8.04 16.59 -13.78
CA LEU A 247 -6.72 16.22 -13.27
C LEU A 247 -5.68 16.31 -14.39
N LEU A 248 -6.04 15.79 -15.59
CA LEU A 248 -5.30 16.05 -16.81
C LEU A 248 -5.33 17.54 -17.17
N ALA A 249 -6.38 18.31 -16.87
CA ALA A 249 -6.39 19.76 -17.08
C ALA A 249 -5.48 20.46 -16.08
N GLY A 250 -5.37 19.99 -14.85
CA GLY A 250 -4.45 20.51 -13.84
C GLY A 250 -3.01 20.15 -14.18
N LEU A 251 -2.75 18.92 -14.61
CA LEU A 251 -1.46 18.48 -15.16
C LEU A 251 -1.12 19.20 -16.46
N THR A 252 -2.07 19.38 -17.37
CA THR A 252 -1.88 20.15 -18.60
C THR A 252 -1.88 21.64 -18.34
N LEU A 253 -2.46 22.15 -17.24
CA LEU A 253 -2.37 23.54 -16.82
C LEU A 253 -0.98 23.81 -16.23
N LEU A 254 -0.45 22.88 -15.45
CA LEU A 254 0.95 22.88 -14.99
C LEU A 254 1.91 22.77 -16.19
N GLN A 255 1.64 21.89 -17.16
CA GLN A 255 2.36 21.87 -18.44
C GLN A 255 2.11 23.13 -19.30
N SER A 256 0.95 23.79 -19.15
CA SER A 256 0.62 24.99 -19.93
C SER A 256 1.13 26.29 -19.30
N GLN A 257 1.45 26.29 -18.00
CA GLN A 257 2.27 27.34 -17.41
C GLN A 257 3.73 27.21 -17.86
N GLU A 258 4.16 26.04 -18.32
CA GLU A 258 5.37 25.87 -19.13
C GLU A 258 5.19 26.28 -20.61
N ASN A 259 4.00 26.73 -21.06
CA ASN A 259 3.80 27.25 -22.42
C ASN A 259 4.32 28.69 -22.59
N SER A 260 5.59 28.90 -22.22
CA SER A 260 6.50 29.64 -23.08
C SER A 260 7.47 28.70 -23.82
N SER A 261 7.27 27.39 -23.79
CA SER A 261 8.00 26.46 -24.67
C SER A 261 7.51 26.66 -26.09
N GLU A 262 8.32 27.35 -26.89
CA GLU A 262 8.36 27.26 -28.34
C GLU A 262 8.02 25.83 -28.78
N SER A 263 7.09 25.68 -29.72
CA SER A 263 6.79 24.40 -30.34
C SER A 263 8.07 23.85 -30.97
N TYR A 264 8.72 22.89 -30.30
CA TYR A 264 9.81 22.11 -30.90
C TYR A 264 9.22 21.18 -31.97
N GLU A 265 8.89 21.74 -33.15
CA GLU A 265 8.64 20.95 -34.36
C GLU A 265 9.93 20.26 -34.85
N ASP A 266 11.10 20.69 -34.35
CA ASP A 266 12.39 20.03 -34.53
C ASP A 266 12.72 19.11 -33.33
N ALA A 267 11.84 18.17 -33.00
CA ALA A 267 12.20 17.07 -32.10
C ALA A 267 13.19 16.13 -32.82
N ILE A 268 14.47 16.51 -32.82
CA ILE A 268 15.57 15.71 -33.37
C ILE A 268 15.56 14.36 -32.64
N GLU A 269 15.38 13.27 -33.40
CA GLU A 269 15.46 11.92 -32.85
C GLU A 269 16.83 11.76 -32.14
N PRO A 270 16.86 11.35 -30.86
CA PRO A 270 18.10 11.30 -30.12
C PRO A 270 19.07 10.33 -30.83
N PRO A 271 20.38 10.66 -30.90
CA PRO A 271 21.34 9.80 -31.56
C PRO A 271 21.25 8.36 -31.07
N GLU A 272 21.16 7.41 -32.00
CA GLU A 272 20.91 5.99 -31.68
C GLU A 272 21.92 5.44 -30.66
N ALA A 273 23.17 5.93 -30.69
CA ALA A 273 24.21 5.60 -29.72
C ALA A 273 23.81 5.97 -28.27
N LYS A 274 23.20 7.14 -28.04
CA LYS A 274 22.73 7.57 -26.70
C LYS A 274 21.53 6.74 -26.25
N MET A 275 20.63 6.37 -27.16
CA MET A 275 19.51 5.49 -26.85
C MET A 275 19.98 4.10 -26.41
N ARG A 276 20.92 3.50 -27.16
CA ARG A 276 21.52 2.21 -26.82
C ARG A 276 22.26 2.27 -25.49
N GLU A 277 23.00 3.34 -25.23
CA GLU A 277 23.66 3.57 -23.94
C GLU A 277 22.64 3.65 -22.79
N ALA A 278 21.59 4.46 -22.94
CA ALA A 278 20.55 4.60 -21.93
C ALA A 278 19.86 3.26 -21.64
N ALA A 279 19.52 2.48 -22.67
CA ALA A 279 18.95 1.15 -22.54
C ALA A 279 19.90 0.18 -21.81
N ALA A 280 21.19 0.22 -22.14
CA ALA A 280 22.21 -0.60 -21.48
C ALA A 280 22.43 -0.23 -20.01
N LEU A 281 22.28 1.06 -19.66
CA LEU A 281 22.42 1.56 -18.29
C LEU A 281 21.14 1.38 -17.45
N HIS A 282 19.97 1.37 -18.08
CA HIS A 282 18.68 1.19 -17.41
C HIS A 282 18.59 -0.10 -16.59
N LYS A 283 19.22 -1.19 -17.07
CA LYS A 283 19.28 -2.47 -16.35
C LYS A 283 19.86 -2.35 -14.94
N PHE A 284 20.79 -1.41 -14.72
CA PHE A 284 21.36 -1.18 -13.40
C PHE A 284 20.33 -0.51 -12.48
N ALA A 285 19.59 0.48 -12.97
CA ALA A 285 18.51 1.12 -12.22
C ALA A 285 17.42 0.12 -11.80
N GLU A 286 17.06 -0.83 -12.67
CA GLU A 286 16.16 -1.92 -12.30
C GLU A 286 16.78 -2.89 -11.28
N ALA A 287 18.06 -3.22 -11.42
CA ALA A 287 18.77 -4.13 -10.52
C ALA A 287 18.80 -3.63 -9.07
N ALA A 288 18.74 -2.31 -8.85
CA ALA A 288 18.68 -1.72 -7.51
C ALA A 288 17.44 -2.15 -6.72
N TYR A 289 16.36 -2.58 -7.39
CA TYR A 289 15.14 -3.09 -6.75
C TYR A 289 15.29 -4.54 -6.32
N THR A 290 16.03 -4.74 -5.22
CA THR A 290 16.40 -6.07 -4.71
C THR A 290 15.42 -6.64 -3.66
N GLY A 291 14.48 -5.86 -3.17
CA GLY A 291 13.50 -6.31 -2.19
C GLY A 291 12.22 -6.91 -2.81
N PRO A 292 11.27 -7.36 -1.96
CA PRO A 292 10.19 -8.23 -2.37
C PRO A 292 9.07 -7.54 -3.14
N LEU A 293 8.97 -6.20 -3.10
CA LEU A 293 7.82 -5.48 -3.67
C LEU A 293 7.73 -5.66 -5.18
N LEU A 294 8.86 -5.58 -5.87
CA LEU A 294 8.94 -5.76 -7.32
C LEU A 294 8.60 -7.21 -7.72
N ASP A 295 8.99 -8.18 -6.89
CA ASP A 295 8.69 -9.60 -7.12
C ASP A 295 7.22 -9.95 -6.87
N LEU A 296 6.56 -9.24 -5.94
CA LEU A 296 5.10 -9.35 -5.73
C LEU A 296 4.34 -8.90 -6.99
N GLY A 297 4.78 -7.82 -7.64
CA GLY A 297 4.18 -7.35 -8.89
C GLY A 297 4.45 -8.27 -10.10
N ARG A 298 5.66 -8.85 -10.18
CA ARG A 298 6.06 -9.74 -11.30
C ARG A 298 5.51 -11.17 -11.16
N ASN A 299 5.41 -11.70 -9.94
CA ASN A 299 5.02 -13.09 -9.67
C ASN A 299 4.11 -13.17 -8.42
N PRO A 300 2.84 -12.73 -8.47
CA PRO A 300 2.00 -12.55 -7.28
C PRO A 300 1.85 -13.79 -6.39
N PHE A 301 1.91 -15.00 -6.97
CA PHE A 301 1.78 -16.25 -6.22
C PHE A 301 3.12 -16.91 -5.83
N LEU A 302 4.17 -16.73 -6.64
CA LEU A 302 5.48 -17.37 -6.46
C LEU A 302 6.57 -16.39 -6.01
N PHE A 303 6.22 -15.15 -5.71
CA PHE A 303 7.17 -14.10 -5.31
C PHE A 303 8.09 -14.52 -4.17
N PRO A 304 7.67 -15.27 -3.12
CA PRO A 304 8.59 -15.64 -2.07
C PRO A 304 9.69 -16.56 -2.60
N CYS A 305 9.33 -17.53 -3.44
CA CYS A 305 10.28 -18.46 -4.03
C CYS A 305 11.25 -17.74 -5.00
N ALA A 306 10.72 -16.88 -5.86
CA ALA A 306 11.51 -16.10 -6.82
C ALA A 306 12.48 -15.15 -6.10
N TRP A 307 12.00 -14.46 -5.06
CA TRP A 307 12.80 -13.55 -4.24
C TRP A 307 13.89 -14.29 -3.47
N LEU A 308 13.57 -15.39 -2.79
CA LEU A 308 14.56 -16.21 -2.06
C LEU A 308 15.65 -16.77 -3.00
N TYR A 309 15.28 -17.17 -4.22
CA TYR A 309 16.21 -17.61 -5.25
C TYR A 309 17.13 -16.48 -5.76
N ARG A 310 16.62 -15.25 -5.89
CA ARG A 310 17.42 -14.08 -6.28
C ARG A 310 18.39 -13.66 -5.19
N GLN A 311 17.96 -13.70 -3.94
CA GLN A 311 18.79 -13.42 -2.76
C GLN A 311 19.92 -14.46 -2.56
N GLY A 312 19.95 -15.53 -3.36
CA GLY A 312 21.03 -16.50 -3.36
C GLY A 312 21.06 -17.41 -2.13
N ILE A 313 19.91 -17.58 -1.46
CA ILE A 313 19.75 -18.42 -0.25
C ILE A 313 20.12 -19.88 -0.53
N LEU A 314 19.92 -20.36 -1.76
CA LEU A 314 20.32 -21.70 -2.19
C LEU A 314 21.82 -21.84 -2.50
N SER A 315 22.59 -20.74 -2.39
CA SER A 315 24.02 -20.68 -2.74
C SER A 315 24.88 -20.05 -1.62
N PRO A 316 24.74 -20.46 -0.34
CA PRO A 316 25.40 -19.81 0.79
C PRO A 316 26.93 -19.85 0.72
N TRP A 317 27.48 -20.84 0.01
CA TRP A 317 28.92 -21.03 -0.25
C TRP A 317 29.57 -19.84 -0.97
N SER A 318 28.80 -19.09 -1.77
CA SER A 318 29.27 -17.91 -2.51
C SER A 318 29.15 -16.61 -1.72
N ARG A 319 28.86 -16.67 -0.42
CA ARG A 319 28.76 -15.49 0.45
C ARG A 319 30.07 -14.71 0.52
N ASN A 320 31.19 -15.42 0.70
CA ASN A 320 32.50 -14.78 0.93
C ASN A 320 33.05 -14.05 -0.30
N SER A 321 32.63 -14.47 -1.51
CA SER A 321 33.05 -13.82 -2.75
C SER A 321 32.28 -12.52 -3.03
N ARG A 322 31.15 -12.26 -2.36
CA ARG A 322 30.31 -11.07 -2.58
C ARG A 322 30.76 -9.90 -1.71
N PRO A 323 30.70 -8.64 -2.18
CA PRO A 323 31.04 -7.48 -1.37
C PRO A 323 30.06 -7.28 -0.21
N VAL A 324 30.52 -6.62 0.86
CA VAL A 324 29.69 -6.22 2.00
C VAL A 324 29.00 -4.90 1.65
N LEU A 325 27.67 -4.89 1.70
CA LEU A 325 26.88 -3.65 1.57
C LEU A 325 26.35 -3.23 2.94
N GLU A 326 26.27 -1.93 3.16
CA GLU A 326 25.74 -1.37 4.39
C GLU A 326 24.24 -1.67 4.51
N GLY A 327 23.84 -2.31 5.62
CA GLY A 327 22.44 -2.67 5.84
C GLY A 327 21.94 -3.87 5.04
N ASP A 328 22.83 -4.64 4.40
CA ASP A 328 22.47 -5.94 3.83
C ASP A 328 22.30 -6.99 4.94
N ASN A 329 21.59 -8.08 4.61
CA ASN A 329 21.41 -9.22 5.50
C ASN A 329 22.73 -10.00 5.69
N TRP A 330 22.77 -10.85 6.71
CA TRP A 330 24.00 -11.59 7.06
C TRP A 330 24.51 -12.49 5.92
N TRP A 331 23.64 -12.94 5.01
CA TRP A 331 23.99 -13.77 3.85
C TRP A 331 24.30 -12.97 2.57
N ARG A 332 24.38 -11.63 2.63
CA ARG A 332 24.70 -10.72 1.51
C ARG A 332 23.77 -10.89 0.31
N GLY A 333 22.48 -11.01 0.59
CA GLY A 333 21.48 -11.38 -0.41
C GLY A 333 21.11 -10.24 -1.35
N HIS A 334 21.15 -8.99 -0.89
CA HIS A 334 20.87 -7.85 -1.77
C HIS A 334 22.01 -7.62 -2.78
N ALA A 335 23.27 -7.76 -2.33
CA ALA A 335 24.42 -7.81 -3.25
C ALA A 335 24.27 -8.94 -4.29
N ALA A 336 23.83 -10.13 -3.85
CA ALA A 336 23.61 -11.27 -4.73
C ALA A 336 22.50 -11.00 -5.76
N ALA A 337 21.37 -10.46 -5.32
CA ALA A 337 20.23 -10.16 -6.18
C ALA A 337 20.61 -9.12 -7.24
N PHE A 338 21.33 -8.05 -6.84
CA PHE A 338 21.82 -7.02 -7.75
C PHE A 338 22.76 -7.62 -8.82
N LEU A 339 23.82 -8.31 -8.40
CA LEU A 339 24.83 -8.91 -9.29
C LEU A 339 24.24 -9.94 -10.25
N LYS A 340 23.29 -10.75 -9.75
CA LYS A 340 22.58 -11.76 -10.56
C LYS A 340 21.69 -11.12 -11.62
N TYR A 341 21.10 -9.96 -11.35
CA TYR A 341 20.27 -9.24 -12.31
C TYR A 341 21.10 -8.60 -13.43
N VAL A 342 22.19 -7.91 -13.07
CA VAL A 342 23.09 -7.28 -14.06
C VAL A 342 24.00 -8.27 -14.78
N ASN A 343 24.07 -9.50 -14.27
CA ASN A 343 24.94 -10.58 -14.77
C ASN A 343 26.43 -10.18 -14.80
N LEU A 344 26.93 -9.70 -13.65
CA LEU A 344 28.32 -9.27 -13.49
C LEU A 344 29.00 -9.98 -12.31
N PRO A 345 30.34 -10.12 -12.34
CA PRO A 345 31.08 -10.80 -11.29
C PRO A 345 31.20 -9.89 -10.04
N PRO A 346 31.40 -10.44 -8.84
CA PRO A 346 31.24 -9.66 -7.61
C PRO A 346 32.29 -8.56 -7.40
N GLU A 347 33.44 -8.64 -8.07
CA GLU A 347 34.54 -7.69 -7.93
C GLU A 347 34.17 -6.29 -8.47
N VAL A 348 33.18 -6.21 -9.38
CA VAL A 348 32.76 -4.93 -9.95
C VAL A 348 31.95 -4.08 -8.97
N LEU A 349 31.31 -4.68 -7.97
CA LEU A 349 30.48 -3.97 -6.99
C LEU A 349 31.37 -3.56 -5.82
N ARG A 350 31.67 -2.26 -5.71
CA ARG A 350 32.64 -1.73 -4.73
C ARG A 350 32.00 -1.37 -3.40
N GLN A 351 30.85 -0.69 -3.46
CA GLN A 351 30.12 -0.24 -2.29
C GLN A 351 28.63 -0.19 -2.59
N GLY A 352 27.82 -0.17 -1.54
CA GLY A 352 26.42 0.18 -1.62
C GLY A 352 25.77 0.13 -0.24
N ARG A 353 24.57 0.69 -0.18
CA ARG A 353 23.73 0.72 1.01
C ARG A 353 22.33 0.27 0.65
N VAL A 354 21.77 -0.59 1.48
CA VAL A 354 20.43 -1.16 1.30
C VAL A 354 19.49 -0.73 2.44
N SER A 355 20.01 -0.52 3.65
CA SER A 355 19.20 -0.01 4.76
C SER A 355 18.82 1.45 4.51
N GLN A 356 17.53 1.74 4.56
CA GLN A 356 16.96 3.07 4.38
C GLN A 356 16.40 3.59 5.71
N PHE A 357 16.92 4.73 6.15
CA PHE A 357 16.24 5.61 7.09
C PHE A 357 15.60 6.78 6.31
N LYS A 358 14.88 7.67 7.01
CA LYS A 358 14.22 8.81 6.39
C LYS A 358 15.22 9.62 5.54
N CYS A 359 14.85 9.89 4.28
CA CYS A 359 15.67 10.64 3.31
C CYS A 359 17.05 10.02 3.03
N GLN A 360 17.25 8.71 3.25
CA GLN A 360 18.47 8.01 2.87
C GLN A 360 18.19 7.07 1.69
N ALA A 361 18.79 7.37 0.53
CA ALA A 361 18.64 6.54 -0.65
C ALA A 361 19.47 5.25 -0.53
N ALA A 362 18.90 4.13 -0.99
CA ALA A 362 19.68 2.93 -1.25
C ALA A 362 20.44 3.09 -2.57
N TYR A 363 21.71 2.68 -2.61
CA TYR A 363 22.57 2.88 -3.76
C TYR A 363 23.61 1.77 -3.92
N PHE A 364 24.17 1.66 -5.12
CA PHE A 364 25.20 0.70 -5.49
C PHE A 364 26.22 1.37 -6.39
N ILE A 365 27.51 1.18 -6.12
CA ILE A 365 28.63 1.72 -6.92
C ILE A 365 29.34 0.57 -7.61
N VAL A 366 29.28 0.60 -8.94
CA VAL A 366 29.83 -0.45 -9.81
C VAL A 366 30.95 0.12 -10.68
N VAL A 367 32.09 -0.55 -10.73
CA VAL A 367 33.23 -0.17 -11.58
C VAL A 367 33.31 -1.10 -12.78
N LEU A 368 33.20 -0.55 -13.98
CA LEU A 368 33.27 -1.25 -15.25
C LEU A 368 34.58 -0.90 -15.96
N HIS A 369 35.66 -1.62 -15.64
CA HIS A 369 36.99 -1.37 -16.22
C HIS A 369 37.03 -1.45 -17.74
N HIS A 370 36.30 -2.40 -18.33
CA HIS A 370 36.24 -2.57 -19.78
C HIS A 370 35.63 -1.35 -20.51
N LEU A 371 34.80 -0.56 -19.83
CA LEU A 371 34.21 0.68 -20.37
C LEU A 371 34.84 1.94 -19.78
N ARG A 372 35.85 1.80 -18.91
CA ARG A 372 36.41 2.90 -18.11
C ARG A 372 35.30 3.77 -17.49
N THR A 373 34.32 3.14 -16.84
CA THR A 373 33.13 3.83 -16.31
C THR A 373 32.81 3.38 -14.90
N VAL A 374 32.49 4.33 -14.02
CA VAL A 374 31.91 4.11 -12.70
C VAL A 374 30.41 4.39 -12.78
N VAL A 375 29.59 3.40 -12.44
CA VAL A 375 28.13 3.50 -12.44
C VAL A 375 27.63 3.61 -11.00
N ILE A 376 26.97 4.72 -10.69
CA ILE A 376 26.30 4.95 -9.41
C ILE A 376 24.82 4.70 -9.64
N THR A 377 24.31 3.63 -9.08
CA THR A 377 22.92 3.23 -9.21
C THR A 377 22.17 3.62 -7.96
N ILE A 378 21.09 4.39 -8.11
CA ILE A 378 20.26 4.88 -7.02
C ILE A 378 18.89 4.24 -7.15
N ARG A 379 18.47 3.62 -6.06
CA ARG A 379 17.17 2.98 -5.95
C ARG A 379 16.08 4.02 -5.67
N GLY A 380 14.94 3.89 -6.35
CA GLY A 380 13.72 4.61 -5.98
C GLY A 380 12.86 3.87 -4.95
N THR A 381 11.57 4.20 -4.94
CA THR A 381 10.53 3.77 -3.99
C THR A 381 10.39 2.26 -3.84
N GLU A 382 10.68 1.68 -2.67
CA GLU A 382 10.24 0.32 -2.32
C GLU A 382 9.39 0.28 -1.05
N THR A 383 9.61 1.21 -0.13
CA THR A 383 8.85 1.23 1.11
C THR A 383 7.61 2.11 0.97
N PRO A 384 6.51 1.81 1.68
CA PRO A 384 5.38 2.73 1.74
C PRO A 384 5.78 4.10 2.33
N GLU A 385 6.84 4.16 3.15
CA GLU A 385 7.46 5.41 3.60
C GLU A 385 8.08 6.21 2.45
N ASP A 386 8.76 5.56 1.51
CA ASP A 386 9.27 6.23 0.30
C ASP A 386 8.10 6.83 -0.49
N LEU A 387 7.01 6.08 -0.69
CA LEU A 387 5.81 6.56 -1.38
C LEU A 387 5.22 7.79 -0.70
N ILE A 388 5.40 7.88 0.62
CA ILE A 388 4.94 9.00 1.39
C ILE A 388 5.85 10.22 1.27
N THR A 389 7.17 10.04 1.34
CA THR A 389 8.10 11.12 1.02
C THR A 389 7.95 11.60 -0.43
N ASP A 390 7.58 10.70 -1.35
CA ASP A 390 7.35 10.99 -2.78
C ASP A 390 6.05 11.75 -3.04
N GLY A 391 5.02 11.48 -2.24
CA GLY A 391 3.72 12.13 -2.35
C GLY A 391 3.65 13.52 -1.70
N LEU A 392 4.68 13.91 -0.94
CA LEU A 392 4.72 15.18 -0.22
C LEU A 392 5.47 16.23 -1.02
N CYS A 393 4.73 16.89 -1.93
CA CYS A 393 5.16 18.04 -2.71
C CYS A 393 5.52 19.26 -1.84
N LYS A 394 6.61 19.18 -1.06
CA LYS A 394 7.16 20.33 -0.36
C LYS A 394 8.34 20.85 -1.18
N GLU A 395 8.21 22.05 -1.69
CA GLU A 395 9.30 22.74 -2.37
C GLU A 395 10.38 23.16 -1.36
N CYS A 396 11.63 23.13 -1.79
CA CYS A 396 12.74 23.78 -1.09
C CYS A 396 13.65 24.50 -2.07
N THR A 397 14.34 25.52 -1.57
CA THR A 397 15.35 26.24 -2.34
C THR A 397 16.64 25.42 -2.45
N LEU A 398 17.19 25.36 -3.67
CA LEU A 398 18.50 24.80 -3.94
C LEU A 398 19.59 25.78 -3.50
N SER A 399 20.62 25.24 -2.88
CA SER A 399 21.83 25.97 -2.51
C SER A 399 22.83 25.98 -3.67
N THR A 400 23.82 26.87 -3.59
CA THR A 400 24.95 26.88 -4.54
C THR A 400 25.75 25.58 -4.51
N LYS A 401 25.77 24.87 -3.38
CA LYS A 401 26.42 23.56 -3.25
C LYS A 401 25.70 22.48 -4.06
N ASP A 402 24.38 22.52 -4.16
CA ASP A 402 23.60 21.52 -4.91
C ASP A 402 23.80 21.65 -6.43
N LEU A 403 24.29 22.82 -6.90
CA LEU A 403 24.58 23.13 -8.29
C LEU A 403 26.09 23.28 -8.54
N ALA A 404 26.93 22.72 -7.66
CA ALA A 404 28.38 22.84 -7.72
C ALA A 404 28.96 22.26 -9.02
N GLY A 405 28.46 21.11 -9.48
CA GLY A 405 28.88 20.50 -10.75
C GLY A 405 28.64 21.44 -11.94
N LEU A 406 27.49 22.13 -11.98
CA LEU A 406 27.19 23.09 -13.04
C LEU A 406 28.07 24.36 -13.01
N THR A 407 28.41 24.83 -11.82
CA THR A 407 29.14 26.09 -11.64
C THR A 407 30.65 25.92 -11.73
N ASN A 408 31.18 24.83 -11.20
CA ASN A 408 32.62 24.60 -11.06
C ASN A 408 33.23 23.76 -12.19
N CYS A 409 32.43 22.95 -12.92
CA CYS A 409 32.98 22.08 -13.97
C CYS A 409 33.60 22.88 -15.14
N SER A 410 34.85 22.56 -15.50
CA SER A 410 35.59 23.22 -16.58
C SER A 410 35.01 22.95 -17.97
N HIS A 411 34.30 21.84 -18.14
CA HIS A 411 33.70 21.43 -19.42
C HIS A 411 32.39 22.16 -19.75
N ILE A 412 31.80 22.88 -18.78
CA ILE A 412 30.55 23.59 -18.98
C ILE A 412 30.82 25.01 -19.52
N PRO A 413 30.18 25.40 -20.62
CA PRO A 413 30.29 26.75 -21.19
C PRO A 413 30.04 27.87 -20.18
N SER A 414 30.85 28.94 -20.24
CA SER A 414 30.79 30.05 -19.28
C SER A 414 29.48 30.84 -19.28
N ASN A 415 28.73 30.81 -20.38
CA ASN A 415 27.40 31.41 -20.48
C ASN A 415 26.40 30.69 -19.57
N ILE A 416 26.41 29.35 -19.55
CA ILE A 416 25.52 28.54 -18.69
C ILE A 416 25.81 28.83 -17.22
N LYS A 417 27.09 28.90 -16.84
CA LYS A 417 27.51 29.25 -15.47
C LYS A 417 26.96 30.59 -15.01
N LYS A 418 27.05 31.61 -15.88
CA LYS A 418 26.51 32.95 -15.61
C LYS A 418 24.99 32.94 -15.46
N ILE A 419 24.28 32.22 -16.35
CA ILE A 419 22.83 32.07 -16.29
C ILE A 419 22.41 31.48 -14.94
N VAL A 420 22.96 30.32 -14.59
CA VAL A 420 22.63 29.62 -13.33
C VAL A 420 22.88 30.50 -12.11
N THR A 421 24.00 31.24 -12.09
CA THR A 421 24.35 32.14 -10.98
C THR A 421 23.44 33.37 -10.92
N SER A 422 23.00 33.88 -12.06
CA SER A 422 22.12 35.07 -12.14
C SER A 422 20.65 34.79 -11.85
N SER A 423 20.20 33.53 -12.00
CA SER A 423 18.79 33.16 -11.92
C SER A 423 18.39 32.52 -10.58
N PHE A 424 19.17 32.72 -9.52
CA PHE A 424 18.78 32.26 -8.18
C PHE A 424 17.59 33.08 -7.63
N PRO A 425 16.68 32.48 -6.84
CA PRO A 425 16.73 31.11 -6.31
C PRO A 425 16.17 30.04 -7.26
N HIS A 426 16.74 28.84 -7.19
CA HIS A 426 16.20 27.64 -7.84
C HIS A 426 15.45 26.77 -6.84
N HIS A 427 14.44 26.03 -7.29
CA HIS A 427 13.58 25.22 -6.42
C HIS A 427 13.56 23.75 -6.85
N ALA A 428 13.44 22.85 -5.87
CA ALA A 428 13.31 21.42 -6.10
C ALA A 428 12.50 20.75 -4.98
N HIS A 429 12.19 19.47 -5.14
CA HIS A 429 11.44 18.68 -4.18
C HIS A 429 12.26 18.40 -2.91
N SER A 430 11.76 18.76 -1.73
CA SER A 430 12.55 18.74 -0.48
C SER A 430 13.11 17.37 -0.13
N GLY A 431 12.31 16.30 -0.28
CA GLY A 431 12.77 14.93 -0.01
C GLY A 431 13.87 14.47 -0.97
N ILE A 432 13.84 14.93 -2.22
CA ILE A 432 14.83 14.57 -3.24
C ILE A 432 16.14 15.30 -2.96
N VAL A 433 16.05 16.58 -2.58
CA VAL A 433 17.21 17.40 -2.20
C VAL A 433 17.90 16.86 -0.96
N GLU A 434 17.14 16.52 0.07
CA GLU A 434 17.71 15.94 1.30
C GLU A 434 18.41 14.61 1.03
N ALA A 435 17.78 13.73 0.23
CA ALA A 435 18.37 12.44 -0.14
C ALA A 435 19.61 12.58 -1.03
N ALA A 436 19.62 13.52 -1.97
CA ALA A 436 20.78 13.78 -2.83
C ALA A 436 21.96 14.33 -2.03
N ARG A 437 21.72 15.29 -1.11
CA ARG A 437 22.76 15.85 -0.24
C ARG A 437 23.37 14.81 0.69
N GLU A 438 22.53 13.99 1.31
CA GLU A 438 22.99 12.90 2.17
C GLU A 438 23.84 11.90 1.37
N LEU A 439 23.35 11.48 0.21
CA LEU A 439 24.07 10.56 -0.66
C LEU A 439 25.40 11.14 -1.14
N PHE A 440 25.45 12.43 -1.49
CA PHE A 440 26.69 13.12 -1.84
C PHE A 440 27.71 13.04 -0.70
N MET A 441 27.29 13.34 0.54
CA MET A 441 28.18 13.24 1.71
C MET A 441 28.70 11.81 1.93
N GLN A 442 27.89 10.78 1.66
CA GLN A 442 28.31 9.38 1.78
C GLN A 442 29.34 8.97 0.71
N ILE A 443 29.23 9.53 -0.49
CA ILE A 443 30.05 9.13 -1.64
C ILE A 443 31.37 9.94 -1.72
N GLU A 444 31.33 11.25 -1.44
CA GLU A 444 32.50 12.15 -1.49
C GLU A 444 33.13 12.43 -0.12
N GLY A 445 32.45 12.11 0.98
CA GLY A 445 32.95 12.37 2.34
C GLY A 445 32.79 13.83 2.78
N ASN A 446 33.05 14.11 4.06
CA ASN A 446 32.98 15.46 4.62
C ASN A 446 34.40 16.02 4.79
N ALA A 447 34.76 17.04 3.99
CA ALA A 447 36.06 17.71 4.11
C ALA A 447 36.22 18.51 5.43
N ASP A 448 35.12 18.80 6.14
CA ASP A 448 35.09 19.82 7.19
C ASP A 448 35.28 19.33 8.63
N ILE A 449 35.28 18.02 8.92
CA ILE A 449 35.06 17.56 10.32
C ILE A 449 36.33 17.17 11.08
N HIS A 450 37.40 16.66 10.47
CA HIS A 450 38.67 16.46 11.17
C HIS A 450 39.81 16.54 10.17
N GLY A 451 40.89 17.25 10.50
CA GLY A 451 42.08 17.53 9.66
C GLY A 451 42.91 16.31 9.23
N THR A 452 42.27 15.20 8.93
CA THR A 452 42.78 14.01 8.24
C THR A 452 41.89 13.81 7.04
N GLU A 453 42.47 13.87 5.85
CA GLU A 453 41.83 13.71 4.54
C GLU A 453 40.97 12.43 4.46
N SER A 454 39.72 12.46 4.93
CA SER A 454 38.77 11.39 4.64
C SER A 454 38.11 11.65 3.29
N TYR A 455 38.88 11.51 2.22
CA TYR A 455 38.33 11.49 0.86
C TYR A 455 37.28 10.38 0.79
N GLY A 456 36.09 10.68 0.25
CA GLY A 456 35.05 9.67 0.03
C GLY A 456 35.44 8.67 -1.04
N LEU A 457 34.66 7.59 -1.16
CA LEU A 457 34.96 6.51 -2.10
C LEU A 457 35.14 7.03 -3.54
N LEU A 458 34.35 8.00 -3.98
CA LEU A 458 34.42 8.48 -5.36
C LEU A 458 35.74 9.22 -5.63
N SER A 459 36.20 10.07 -4.70
CA SER A 459 37.51 10.71 -4.81
C SER A 459 38.66 9.70 -4.65
N GLN A 460 38.50 8.63 -3.85
CA GLN A 460 39.47 7.52 -3.78
C GLN A 460 39.54 6.68 -5.06
N LEU A 461 38.44 6.56 -5.81
CA LEU A 461 38.42 5.81 -7.07
C LEU A 461 38.93 6.66 -8.24
N LEU A 462 38.49 7.92 -8.33
CA LEU A 462 38.72 8.79 -9.49
C LEU A 462 39.88 9.77 -9.33
N GLY A 463 40.44 9.89 -8.12
CA GLY A 463 41.56 10.79 -7.82
C GLY A 463 42.77 10.56 -8.73
N VAL A 464 43.61 11.60 -8.86
CA VAL A 464 44.83 11.52 -9.67
C VAL A 464 45.71 10.38 -9.15
N GLY A 465 46.05 9.42 -10.02
CA GLY A 465 46.84 8.24 -9.65
C GLY A 465 46.05 7.09 -9.01
N CYS A 466 44.74 7.22 -8.88
CA CYS A 466 43.86 6.17 -8.37
C CYS A 466 43.42 5.19 -9.48
N GLU A 467 42.83 4.06 -9.08
CA GLU A 467 42.45 2.93 -9.96
C GLU A 467 41.60 3.35 -11.17
N CYS A 468 40.63 4.23 -10.94
CA CYS A 468 39.66 4.68 -11.95
C CYS A 468 39.97 6.09 -12.48
N TYR A 469 41.23 6.54 -12.40
CA TYR A 469 41.60 7.86 -12.91
C TYR A 469 41.22 8.02 -14.40
N GLY A 470 40.47 9.09 -14.69
CA GLY A 470 39.96 9.40 -16.03
C GLY A 470 38.82 8.49 -16.50
N TYR A 471 38.13 7.80 -15.59
CA TYR A 471 36.91 7.05 -15.91
C TYR A 471 35.71 7.99 -15.95
N ASN A 472 34.70 7.64 -16.77
CA ASN A 472 33.44 8.36 -16.82
C ASN A 472 32.57 8.01 -15.61
N ILE A 473 31.76 8.95 -15.13
CA ILE A 473 30.74 8.72 -14.11
C ILE A 473 29.37 8.64 -14.78
N ARG A 474 28.59 7.60 -14.47
CA ARG A 474 27.20 7.47 -14.90
C ARG A 474 26.31 7.25 -13.69
N ILE A 475 25.45 8.22 -13.40
CA ILE A 475 24.49 8.15 -12.31
C ILE A 475 23.14 7.75 -12.89
N VAL A 476 22.56 6.67 -12.39
CA VAL A 476 21.32 6.11 -12.92
C VAL A 476 20.36 5.76 -11.81
N GLY A 477 19.07 5.94 -12.09
CA GLY A 477 18.00 5.55 -11.20
C GLY A 477 16.68 5.49 -11.94
N HIS A 478 15.73 4.79 -11.34
CA HIS A 478 14.38 4.65 -11.86
C HIS A 478 13.38 5.23 -10.85
N SER A 479 12.30 5.83 -11.35
CA SER A 479 11.31 6.55 -10.52
C SER A 479 12.00 7.59 -9.62
N LEU A 480 11.72 7.63 -8.32
CA LEU A 480 12.37 8.53 -7.35
C LEU A 480 13.90 8.49 -7.43
N GLY A 481 14.48 7.31 -7.63
CA GLY A 481 15.93 7.15 -7.75
C GLY A 481 16.50 7.92 -8.94
N GLY A 482 15.70 8.10 -10.01
CA GLY A 482 16.07 8.92 -11.16
C GLY A 482 16.10 10.41 -10.85
N ALA A 483 15.18 10.90 -10.02
CA ALA A 483 15.17 12.31 -9.59
C ALA A 483 16.35 12.61 -8.64
N ILE A 484 16.65 11.69 -7.72
CA ILE A 484 17.83 11.79 -6.84
C ILE A 484 19.11 11.71 -7.69
N ALA A 485 19.17 10.82 -8.68
CA ALA A 485 20.30 10.70 -9.61
C ALA A 485 20.54 11.96 -10.42
N ALA A 486 19.48 12.59 -10.93
CA ALA A 486 19.57 13.83 -11.66
C ALA A 486 20.16 14.94 -10.79
N LEU A 487 19.63 15.12 -9.57
CA LEU A 487 20.12 16.15 -8.66
C LEU A 487 21.55 15.89 -8.18
N LEU A 488 21.89 14.63 -7.86
CA LEU A 488 23.25 14.26 -7.52
C LEU A 488 24.23 14.56 -8.67
N GLY A 489 23.82 14.33 -9.92
CA GLY A 489 24.63 14.64 -11.10
C GLY A 489 24.79 16.14 -11.38
N LEU A 490 23.94 17.01 -10.82
CA LEU A 490 24.17 18.46 -10.85
C LEU A 490 25.19 18.93 -9.81
N GLN A 491 25.41 18.10 -8.78
CA GLN A 491 26.27 18.38 -7.66
C GLN A 491 27.69 17.83 -7.84
N VAL A 492 27.82 16.60 -8.37
CA VAL A 492 29.08 15.92 -8.75
C VAL A 492 29.60 16.49 -10.07
#